data_AF-A0A954LSB1-F1
#
_entry.id   AF-A0A954LSB1-F1
#
_cell.length_a   1.000
_cell.length_b   1.000
_cell.length_c   1.000
_cell.angle_alpha   90.00
_cell.angle_beta   90.00
_cell.angle_gamma   90.00
#
_symmetry.space_group_name_H-M   'P 1'
#
loop_
_entity.id
_entity.type
_entity.pdbx_description
1 polymer ?
#
loop_
_entity_poly.entity_id
_entity_poly.type
_entity_poly.pdbx_seq_one_letter_code
_entity_poly.pdbx_strand_id
1 'polypeptide(L)'
;MRHVRQPEDEGLIEKILKLAEQHVTIVAHVIRLGCGRATAYRTVDRLRKERRLRSAGRVVMNTAGPPVRAFCNGWKPKRDQLRHEILTTDFLLGYPTAEIVRGWDVDPHIRPDATMQLDGITYHIETDTGSESFRRIEKRQKVYSHVNDFVLYVALSERRLQGLIRHSQQIQRIALFTTLERAIADPRGEIWQDCDGRTASI
;
A
#
# COMPACT_ATOMS: atom_id res chain seq x y z
N MET A 1 2.02 28.97 -30.31
CA MET A 1 0.70 28.95 -29.63
C MET A 1 0.86 28.36 -28.24
N ARG A 2 0.61 29.14 -27.18
CA ARG A 2 0.58 28.61 -25.80
C ARG A 2 -0.81 28.00 -25.60
N HIS A 3 -0.89 26.67 -25.47
CA HIS A 3 -2.13 26.02 -25.06
C HIS A 3 -2.49 26.52 -23.66
N VAL A 4 -3.62 27.22 -23.56
CA VAL A 4 -4.25 27.54 -22.27
C VAL A 4 -4.60 26.21 -21.61
N ARG A 5 -4.07 25.98 -20.41
CA ARG A 5 -4.34 24.74 -19.65
C ARG A 5 -5.82 24.74 -19.26
N GLN A 6 -6.50 23.64 -19.47
CA GLN A 6 -7.86 23.48 -18.97
C GLN A 6 -7.81 23.31 -17.44
N PRO A 7 -8.69 23.98 -16.67
CA PRO A 7 -8.71 23.87 -15.20
C PRO A 7 -8.79 22.42 -14.67
N GLU A 8 -9.45 21.54 -15.41
CA GLU A 8 -9.58 20.10 -15.09
C GLU A 8 -8.23 19.37 -15.05
N ASP A 9 -7.24 19.83 -15.83
CA ASP A 9 -5.90 19.25 -15.83
C ASP A 9 -5.12 19.61 -14.56
N GLU A 10 -5.38 20.76 -13.93
CA GLU A 10 -4.65 21.21 -12.75
C GLU A 10 -5.02 20.40 -11.52
N GLY A 11 -6.31 20.13 -11.32
CA GLY A 11 -6.79 19.29 -10.21
C GLY A 11 -6.28 17.85 -10.30
N LEU A 12 -6.18 17.27 -11.50
CA LEU A 12 -5.59 15.94 -11.67
C LEU A 12 -4.09 15.92 -11.37
N ILE A 13 -3.34 16.93 -11.83
CA ILE A 13 -1.90 17.04 -11.54
C ILE A 13 -1.66 17.09 -10.03
N GLU A 14 -2.40 17.91 -9.30
CA GLU A 14 -2.26 18.05 -7.86
C GLU A 14 -2.52 16.71 -7.16
N LYS A 15 -3.60 16.01 -7.52
CA LYS A 15 -3.90 14.66 -7.01
C LYS A 15 -2.78 13.65 -7.28
N ILE A 16 -2.19 13.67 -8.48
CA ILE A 16 -1.07 12.78 -8.83
C ILE A 16 0.17 13.09 -7.97
N LEU A 17 0.49 14.37 -7.78
CA LEU A 17 1.66 14.77 -7.00
C LEU A 17 1.49 14.44 -5.52
N LYS A 18 0.31 14.72 -4.95
CA LYS A 18 -0.03 14.32 -3.57
C LYS A 18 0.05 12.81 -3.40
N LEU A 19 -0.51 12.05 -4.35
CA LEU A 19 -0.42 10.58 -4.35
C LEU A 19 1.03 10.10 -4.37
N ALA A 20 1.89 10.69 -5.21
CA ALA A 20 3.29 10.30 -5.30
C ALA A 20 4.15 10.78 -4.12
N GLU A 21 3.73 11.82 -3.42
CA GLU A 21 4.34 12.25 -2.17
C GLU A 21 4.12 11.22 -1.06
N GLN A 22 2.89 10.70 -0.96
CA GLN A 22 2.50 9.78 0.10
C GLN A 22 2.66 8.29 -0.24
N HIS A 23 2.71 7.91 -1.53
CA HIS A 23 2.73 6.52 -1.98
C HIS A 23 3.77 6.25 -3.07
N VAL A 24 4.21 4.99 -3.17
CA VAL A 24 4.82 4.49 -4.40
C VAL A 24 3.72 4.25 -5.43
N THR A 25 3.77 5.01 -6.51
CA THR A 25 2.68 5.13 -7.49
C THR A 25 3.08 4.55 -8.85
N ILE A 26 2.15 3.87 -9.51
CA ILE A 26 2.21 3.50 -10.94
C ILE A 26 1.05 4.15 -11.71
N VAL A 27 1.10 4.13 -13.04
CA VAL A 27 0.03 4.72 -13.88
C VAL A 27 -1.34 4.13 -13.58
N ALA A 28 -1.43 2.86 -13.19
CA ALA A 28 -2.69 2.24 -12.79
C ALA A 28 -3.35 2.93 -11.58
N HIS A 29 -2.57 3.40 -10.61
CA HIS A 29 -3.10 4.18 -9.48
C HIS A 29 -3.63 5.54 -9.93
N VAL A 30 -2.98 6.18 -10.90
CA VAL A 30 -3.45 7.45 -11.48
C VAL A 30 -4.78 7.26 -12.21
N ILE A 31 -5.01 6.12 -12.86
CA ILE A 31 -6.29 5.79 -13.48
C ILE A 31 -7.40 5.71 -12.40
N ARG A 32 -7.09 5.17 -11.20
CA ARG A 32 -8.03 5.11 -10.08
C ARG A 32 -8.46 6.50 -9.56
N LEU A 33 -7.76 7.58 -9.91
CA LEU A 33 -8.18 8.95 -9.62
C LEU A 33 -9.34 9.44 -10.50
N GLY A 34 -9.92 8.57 -11.34
CA GLY A 34 -11.08 8.86 -12.17
C GLY A 34 -10.76 9.41 -13.56
N CYS A 35 -9.51 9.30 -14.02
CA CYS A 35 -9.11 9.76 -15.36
C CYS A 35 -8.98 8.61 -16.36
N GLY A 36 -9.24 8.90 -17.64
CA GLY A 36 -9.07 7.92 -18.72
C GLY A 36 -7.60 7.49 -18.89
N ARG A 37 -7.38 6.25 -19.34
CA ARG A 37 -6.04 5.65 -19.50
C ARG A 37 -5.08 6.54 -20.30
N ALA A 38 -5.51 7.04 -21.46
CA ALA A 38 -4.68 7.90 -22.30
C ALA A 38 -4.25 9.19 -21.58
N THR A 39 -5.18 9.80 -20.84
CA THR A 39 -4.91 11.00 -20.02
C THR A 39 -3.91 10.68 -18.92
N ALA A 40 -4.08 9.58 -18.18
CA ALA A 40 -3.14 9.15 -17.14
C ALA A 40 -1.70 9.01 -17.68
N TYR A 41 -1.51 8.30 -18.79
CA TYR A 41 -0.18 8.13 -19.40
C TYR A 41 0.43 9.45 -19.87
N ARG A 42 -0.34 10.29 -20.57
CA ARG A 42 0.14 11.59 -21.04
C ARG A 42 0.54 12.50 -19.88
N THR A 43 -0.29 12.58 -18.85
CA THR A 43 -0.04 13.42 -17.68
C THR A 43 1.18 12.94 -16.89
N VAL A 44 1.31 11.63 -16.64
CA VAL A 44 2.49 11.06 -15.97
C VAL A 44 3.76 11.29 -16.77
N ASP A 45 3.75 11.08 -18.10
CA ASP A 45 4.95 11.30 -18.92
C ASP A 45 5.34 12.79 -18.96
N ARG A 46 4.35 13.69 -19.01
CA ARG A 46 4.59 15.14 -18.90
C ARG A 46 5.22 15.50 -17.55
N LEU A 47 4.63 15.10 -16.43
CA LEU A 47 5.17 15.39 -15.09
C LEU A 47 6.57 14.82 -14.89
N ARG A 48 6.85 13.64 -15.47
CA ARG A 48 8.19 13.05 -15.50
C ARG A 48 9.18 13.90 -16.31
N LYS A 49 8.82 14.33 -17.53
CA LYS A 49 9.65 15.19 -18.38
C LYS A 49 9.93 16.55 -17.70
N GLU A 50 8.94 17.09 -17.01
CA GLU A 50 9.03 18.31 -16.18
C GLU A 50 9.76 18.09 -14.84
N ARG A 51 10.21 16.86 -14.54
CA ARG A 51 10.88 16.47 -13.27
C ARG A 51 10.06 16.71 -12.00
N ARG A 52 8.74 16.82 -12.12
CA ARG A 52 7.81 16.94 -10.98
C ARG A 52 7.44 15.58 -10.38
N LEU A 53 7.66 14.50 -11.13
CA LEU A 53 7.43 13.13 -10.70
C LEU A 53 8.73 12.32 -10.75
N ARG A 54 9.26 11.95 -9.58
CA ARG A 54 10.54 11.25 -9.43
C ARG A 54 10.38 9.75 -9.68
N SER A 55 11.19 9.22 -10.60
CA SER A 55 11.23 7.78 -10.88
C SER A 55 11.86 7.03 -9.69
N ALA A 56 11.13 6.08 -9.13
CA ALA A 56 11.62 5.18 -8.07
C ALA A 56 12.30 3.93 -8.66
N GLY A 57 11.81 3.45 -9.81
CA GLY A 57 12.42 2.35 -10.54
C GLY A 57 11.47 1.71 -11.54
N ARG A 58 11.77 0.48 -11.92
CA ARG A 58 10.93 -0.38 -12.76
C ARG A 58 10.73 -1.71 -12.05
N VAL A 59 9.55 -2.27 -12.16
CA VAL A 59 9.17 -3.51 -11.47
C VAL A 59 8.20 -4.31 -12.33
N VAL A 60 8.34 -5.64 -12.27
CA VAL A 60 7.44 -6.57 -12.93
C VAL A 60 6.36 -6.97 -11.93
N MET A 61 5.10 -6.59 -12.18
CA MET A 61 4.00 -6.86 -11.23
C MET A 61 3.51 -8.31 -11.31
N ASN A 62 3.47 -8.87 -12.53
CA ASN A 62 3.00 -10.21 -12.85
C ASN A 62 4.11 -11.00 -13.53
N THR A 63 4.12 -12.34 -13.38
CA THR A 63 5.20 -13.23 -13.85
C THR A 63 5.59 -13.09 -15.33
N ALA A 64 4.68 -12.63 -16.20
CA ALA A 64 4.90 -12.51 -17.64
C ALA A 64 4.65 -11.10 -18.23
N GLY A 65 4.49 -10.07 -17.39
CA GLY A 65 4.17 -8.71 -17.85
C GLY A 65 5.38 -7.83 -18.15
N PRO A 66 5.25 -6.80 -19.01
CA PRO A 66 6.30 -5.79 -19.15
C PRO A 66 6.50 -5.06 -17.81
N PRO A 67 7.73 -4.61 -17.51
CA PRO A 67 7.98 -3.86 -16.28
C PRO A 67 7.23 -2.52 -16.31
N VAL A 68 6.55 -2.21 -15.21
CA VAL A 68 5.92 -0.91 -14.99
C VAL A 68 6.90 0.04 -14.33
N ARG A 69 6.79 1.34 -14.64
CA ARG A 69 7.59 2.38 -13.99
C ARG A 69 6.88 2.83 -12.71
N ALA A 70 7.61 2.78 -11.60
CA ALA A 70 7.16 3.27 -10.30
C ALA A 70 7.72 4.67 -10.03
N PHE A 71 6.94 5.47 -9.32
CA PHE A 71 7.25 6.85 -8.95
C PHE A 71 7.04 7.07 -7.45
N CYS A 72 7.85 7.92 -6.84
CA CYS A 72 7.69 8.31 -5.43
C CYS A 72 8.50 9.58 -5.17
N ASN A 73 7.82 10.61 -4.67
CA ASN A 73 8.36 11.93 -4.37
C ASN A 73 8.71 12.09 -2.88
N GLY A 74 7.94 11.49 -1.96
CA GLY A 74 8.16 11.66 -0.52
C GLY A 74 9.43 10.97 -0.02
N TRP A 75 9.69 9.74 -0.46
CA TRP A 75 10.89 8.99 -0.05
C TRP A 75 11.50 8.18 -1.21
N LYS A 76 12.64 7.54 -0.92
CA LYS A 76 13.36 6.68 -1.86
C LYS A 76 13.17 5.22 -1.45
N PRO A 77 12.14 4.52 -1.96
CA PRO A 77 11.96 3.09 -1.69
C PRO A 77 13.14 2.29 -2.23
N LYS A 78 13.47 1.18 -1.58
CA LYS A 78 14.52 0.27 -2.06
C LYS A 78 14.04 -0.42 -3.34
N ARG A 79 14.94 -0.61 -4.30
CA ARG A 79 14.60 -1.14 -5.64
C ARG A 79 14.00 -2.54 -5.59
N ASP A 80 14.55 -3.39 -4.74
CA ASP A 80 14.11 -4.77 -4.47
C ASP A 80 12.77 -4.83 -3.72
N GLN A 81 12.33 -3.72 -3.12
CA GLN A 81 11.06 -3.61 -2.38
C GLN A 81 9.95 -2.91 -3.18
N LEU A 82 10.21 -2.43 -4.41
CA LEU A 82 9.20 -1.68 -5.16
C LEU A 82 7.89 -2.42 -5.37
N ARG A 83 7.94 -3.75 -5.57
CA ARG A 83 6.73 -4.56 -5.73
C ARG A 83 5.89 -4.55 -4.46
N HIS A 84 6.55 -4.76 -3.31
CA HIS A 84 5.93 -4.72 -1.99
C HIS A 84 5.26 -3.37 -1.75
N GLU A 85 5.99 -2.28 -1.96
CA GLU A 85 5.48 -0.92 -1.75
C GLU A 85 4.26 -0.56 -2.61
N ILE A 86 4.22 -1.08 -3.86
CA ILE A 86 3.06 -0.88 -4.77
C ILE A 86 1.85 -1.66 -4.28
N LEU A 87 2.03 -2.90 -3.79
CA LEU A 87 0.94 -3.71 -3.26
C LEU A 87 0.37 -3.09 -1.98
N THR A 88 1.23 -2.54 -1.12
CA THR A 88 0.79 -1.73 0.03
C THR A 88 0.00 -0.51 -0.44
N THR A 89 0.43 0.19 -1.52
CA THR A 89 -0.38 1.27 -2.12
C THR A 89 -1.73 0.77 -2.62
N ASP A 90 -1.78 -0.38 -3.29
CA ASP A 90 -3.04 -0.94 -3.82
C ASP A 90 -4.06 -1.19 -2.72
N PHE A 91 -3.61 -1.68 -1.55
CA PHE A 91 -4.41 -1.84 -0.33
C PHE A 91 -4.87 -0.50 0.23
N LEU A 92 -3.93 0.42 0.50
CA LEU A 92 -4.20 1.69 1.17
C LEU A 92 -5.18 2.59 0.39
N LEU A 93 -5.18 2.51 -0.94
CA LEU A 93 -6.15 3.25 -1.77
C LEU A 93 -7.60 2.77 -1.61
N GLY A 94 -7.83 1.63 -0.95
CA GLY A 94 -9.17 1.18 -0.54
C GLY A 94 -9.78 2.00 0.60
N TYR A 95 -8.99 2.81 1.30
CA TYR A 95 -9.40 3.61 2.47
C TYR A 95 -9.15 5.11 2.23
N PRO A 96 -9.90 5.76 1.32
CA PRO A 96 -9.65 7.14 0.93
C PRO A 96 -9.85 8.18 2.04
N THR A 97 -10.57 7.82 3.10
CA THR A 97 -10.81 8.68 4.27
C THR A 97 -9.77 8.51 5.37
N ALA A 98 -8.86 7.55 5.24
CA ALA A 98 -7.86 7.28 6.27
C ALA A 98 -6.66 8.23 6.17
N GLU A 99 -6.12 8.60 7.33
CA GLU A 99 -4.83 9.28 7.40
C GLU A 99 -3.72 8.24 7.35
N ILE A 100 -2.77 8.39 6.41
CA ILE A 100 -1.78 7.34 6.12
C ILE A 100 -0.37 7.91 6.27
N VAL A 101 0.45 7.19 7.02
CA VAL A 101 1.87 7.46 7.23
C VAL A 101 2.70 6.33 6.63
N ARG A 102 3.78 6.67 5.91
CA ARG A 102 4.63 5.70 5.18
C ARG A 102 6.10 6.09 5.19
N GLY A 103 6.94 5.15 4.75
CA GLY A 103 8.36 5.42 4.48
C GLY A 103 9.11 5.70 5.77
N TRP A 104 9.74 6.88 5.87
CA TRP A 104 10.54 7.24 7.05
C TRP A 104 9.71 7.80 8.20
N ASP A 105 8.45 8.13 7.94
CA ASP A 105 7.58 8.77 8.92
C ASP A 105 6.84 7.77 9.82
N VAL A 106 6.89 6.47 9.48
CA VAL A 106 6.36 5.41 10.36
C VAL A 106 7.17 5.33 11.65
N ASP A 107 6.56 4.81 12.71
CA ASP A 107 7.22 4.64 14.00
C ASP A 107 8.54 3.83 13.83
N PRO A 108 9.70 4.40 14.25
CA PRO A 108 11.00 3.80 14.01
C PRO A 108 11.32 2.59 14.89
N HIS A 109 10.51 2.29 15.91
CA HIS A 109 10.66 1.16 16.81
C HIS A 109 9.90 -0.06 16.31
N ILE A 110 8.66 0.11 15.83
CA ILE A 110 7.85 -0.99 15.29
C ILE A 110 8.03 -1.18 13.77
N ARG A 111 8.24 -0.08 13.03
CA ARG A 111 8.49 -0.05 11.57
C ARG A 111 7.50 -0.89 10.73
N PRO A 112 6.18 -0.62 10.82
CA PRO A 112 5.23 -1.23 9.89
C PRO A 112 5.47 -0.72 8.46
N ASP A 113 4.89 -1.38 7.47
CA ASP A 113 4.94 -0.92 6.07
C ASP A 113 4.18 0.41 5.88
N ALA A 114 3.10 0.57 6.64
CA ALA A 114 2.35 1.81 6.77
C ALA A 114 1.65 1.87 8.13
N THR A 115 1.30 3.07 8.56
CA THR A 115 0.32 3.27 9.64
C THR A 115 -0.88 4.00 9.05
N MET A 116 -2.07 3.54 9.41
CA MET A 116 -3.34 4.06 8.92
C MET A 116 -4.21 4.42 10.12
N GLN A 117 -4.68 5.67 10.21
CA GLN A 117 -5.72 6.06 11.15
C GLN A 117 -7.06 6.12 10.42
N LEU A 118 -8.03 5.36 10.90
CA LEU A 118 -9.35 5.25 10.30
C LEU A 118 -10.39 5.21 11.41
N ASP A 119 -11.37 6.12 11.33
CA ASP A 119 -12.49 6.21 12.28
C ASP A 119 -12.03 6.29 13.77
N GLY A 120 -10.89 6.97 13.99
CA GLY A 120 -10.27 7.15 15.32
C GLY A 120 -9.44 5.97 15.82
N ILE A 121 -9.30 4.92 15.02
CA ILE A 121 -8.53 3.71 15.35
C ILE A 121 -7.23 3.70 14.54
N THR A 122 -6.12 3.34 15.20
CA THR A 122 -4.81 3.16 14.56
C THR A 122 -4.63 1.71 14.12
N TYR A 123 -4.20 1.54 12.88
CA TYR A 123 -3.89 0.27 12.26
C TYR A 123 -2.45 0.29 11.73
N HIS A 124 -1.62 -0.65 12.17
CA HIS A 124 -0.31 -0.92 11.60
C HIS A 124 -0.42 -1.95 10.49
N ILE A 125 0.03 -1.60 9.29
CA ILE A 125 -0.15 -2.43 8.09
C ILE A 125 1.13 -3.22 7.81
N GLU A 126 0.98 -4.52 7.58
CA GLU A 126 2.04 -5.44 7.17
C GLU A 126 1.59 -6.18 5.89
N THR A 127 2.21 -5.87 4.75
CA THR A 127 1.92 -6.52 3.48
C THR A 127 2.85 -7.72 3.29
N ASP A 128 2.33 -8.94 3.30
CA ASP A 128 3.18 -10.12 3.11
C ASP A 128 3.21 -10.59 1.65
N THR A 129 4.39 -10.44 1.03
CA THR A 129 4.65 -10.88 -0.34
C THR A 129 5.13 -12.33 -0.46
N GLY A 130 5.25 -13.06 0.67
CA GLY A 130 5.83 -14.41 0.72
C GLY A 130 7.35 -14.47 0.62
N SER A 131 8.05 -13.32 0.58
CA SER A 131 9.51 -13.25 0.45
C SER A 131 10.26 -13.52 1.76
N GLU A 132 9.64 -13.23 2.92
CA GLU A 132 10.20 -13.53 4.24
C GLU A 132 9.74 -14.91 4.74
N SER A 133 10.60 -15.62 5.48
CA SER A 133 10.20 -16.86 6.15
C SER A 133 9.30 -16.56 7.36
N PHE A 134 8.41 -17.49 7.72
CA PHE A 134 7.55 -17.32 8.90
C PHE A 134 8.35 -17.10 10.18
N ARG A 135 9.50 -17.77 10.34
CA ARG A 135 10.42 -17.54 11.47
C ARG A 135 10.89 -16.08 11.57
N ARG A 136 11.13 -15.42 10.43
CA ARG A 136 11.53 -14.01 10.39
C ARG A 136 10.35 -13.09 10.72
N ILE A 137 9.16 -13.43 10.23
CA ILE A 137 7.91 -12.73 10.54
C ILE A 137 7.62 -12.81 12.04
N GLU A 138 7.64 -14.00 12.64
CA GLU A 138 7.49 -14.21 14.09
C GLU A 138 8.46 -13.35 14.91
N LYS A 139 9.72 -13.26 14.46
CA LYS A 139 10.72 -12.42 15.12
C LYS A 139 10.36 -10.94 15.04
N ARG A 140 9.85 -10.47 13.89
CA ARG A 140 9.39 -9.09 13.71
C ARG A 140 8.16 -8.82 14.56
N GLN A 141 7.21 -9.75 14.61
CA GLN A 141 5.96 -9.61 15.35
C GLN A 141 6.14 -9.29 16.84
N LYS A 142 7.25 -9.73 17.44
CA LYS A 142 7.60 -9.42 18.83
C LYS A 142 7.62 -7.93 19.15
N VAL A 143 7.92 -7.06 18.18
CA VAL A 143 7.92 -5.60 18.40
C VAL A 143 6.53 -5.07 18.72
N TYR A 144 5.47 -5.74 18.24
CA TYR A 144 4.08 -5.36 18.51
C TYR A 144 3.56 -5.88 19.86
N SER A 145 4.32 -6.67 20.61
CA SER A 145 3.88 -7.23 21.91
C SER A 145 3.63 -6.17 22.99
N HIS A 146 4.06 -4.93 22.75
CA HIS A 146 3.91 -3.79 23.66
C HIS A 146 2.94 -2.72 23.13
N VAL A 147 2.26 -3.00 22.01
CA VAL A 147 1.36 -2.05 21.33
C VAL A 147 -0.09 -2.50 21.54
N ASN A 148 -1.00 -1.55 21.71
CA ASN A 148 -2.44 -1.81 21.86
C ASN A 148 -3.22 -1.62 20.55
N ASP A 149 -2.61 -0.97 19.55
CA ASP A 149 -3.16 -0.75 18.22
C ASP A 149 -3.25 -2.05 17.41
N PHE A 150 -4.20 -2.12 16.48
CA PHE A 150 -4.37 -3.30 15.63
C PHE A 150 -3.25 -3.42 14.60
N VAL A 151 -2.87 -4.65 14.27
CA VAL A 151 -1.94 -4.98 13.19
C VAL A 151 -2.70 -5.72 12.09
N LEU A 152 -2.75 -5.13 10.90
CA LEU A 152 -3.42 -5.66 9.73
C LEU A 152 -2.41 -6.34 8.81
N TYR A 153 -2.49 -7.67 8.72
CA TYR A 153 -1.71 -8.47 7.79
C TYR A 153 -2.45 -8.68 6.47
N VAL A 154 -1.83 -8.25 5.38
CA VAL A 154 -2.38 -8.38 4.02
C VAL A 154 -1.54 -9.36 3.22
N ALA A 155 -2.03 -10.59 3.03
CA ALA A 155 -1.33 -11.64 2.31
C ALA A 155 -1.68 -11.67 0.81
N LEU A 156 -0.77 -12.18 -0.03
CA LEU A 156 -1.06 -12.35 -1.46
C LEU A 156 -1.82 -13.63 -1.84
N SER A 157 -2.02 -14.55 -0.90
CA SER A 157 -2.77 -15.79 -1.15
C SER A 157 -3.33 -16.36 0.13
N GLU A 158 -4.38 -17.16 0.00
CA GLU A 158 -5.00 -17.87 1.12
C GLU A 158 -4.03 -18.80 1.84
N ARG A 159 -3.24 -19.58 1.09
CA ARG A 159 -2.20 -20.45 1.69
C ARG A 159 -1.24 -19.66 2.57
N ARG A 160 -0.87 -18.44 2.14
CA ARG A 160 0.05 -17.60 2.88
C ARG A 160 -0.63 -16.97 4.10
N LEU A 161 -1.89 -16.56 3.97
CA LEU A 161 -2.74 -16.08 5.06
C LEU A 161 -2.79 -17.09 6.22
N GLN A 162 -3.13 -18.35 5.93
CA GLN A 162 -3.19 -19.42 6.92
C GLN A 162 -1.83 -19.74 7.55
N GLY A 163 -0.73 -19.46 6.84
CA GLY A 163 0.60 -19.49 7.42
C GLY A 163 0.80 -18.36 8.44
N LEU A 164 0.47 -17.12 8.08
CA LEU A 164 0.58 -15.98 8.98
C LEU A 164 -0.24 -16.18 10.26
N ILE A 165 -1.49 -16.61 10.15
CA ILE A 165 -2.37 -16.88 11.30
C ILE A 165 -1.71 -17.86 12.29
N ARG A 166 -1.24 -19.02 11.79
CA ARG A 166 -0.60 -20.05 12.63
C ARG A 166 0.66 -19.55 13.34
N HIS A 167 1.37 -18.61 12.73
CA HIS A 167 2.61 -18.05 13.23
C HIS A 167 2.43 -16.74 14.02
N SER A 168 1.20 -16.26 14.24
CA SER A 168 0.95 -14.96 14.90
C SER A 168 0.44 -15.07 16.34
N GLN A 169 0.63 -16.22 16.99
CA GLN A 169 0.13 -16.51 18.34
C GLN A 169 0.51 -15.43 19.39
N GLN A 170 1.68 -14.80 19.25
CA GLN A 170 2.17 -13.79 20.20
C GLN A 170 1.40 -12.47 20.13
N ILE A 171 0.73 -12.19 19.02
CA ILE A 171 -0.01 -10.95 18.77
C ILE A 171 -1.49 -11.21 18.45
N GLN A 172 -1.98 -12.42 18.75
CA GLN A 172 -3.32 -12.89 18.37
C GLN A 172 -4.48 -11.97 18.80
N ARG A 173 -4.29 -11.16 19.85
CA ARG A 173 -5.31 -10.23 20.36
C ARG A 173 -5.46 -8.96 19.53
N ILE A 174 -4.43 -8.60 18.77
CA ILE A 174 -4.37 -7.34 18.02
C ILE A 174 -4.17 -7.58 16.52
N ALA A 175 -3.99 -8.82 16.08
CA ALA A 175 -3.70 -9.14 14.68
C ALA A 175 -4.97 -9.53 13.92
N LEU A 176 -5.20 -8.88 12.79
CA LEU A 176 -6.24 -9.22 11.82
C LEU A 176 -5.60 -9.54 10.47
N PHE A 177 -6.18 -10.48 9.75
CA PHE A 177 -5.60 -11.07 8.56
C PHE A 177 -6.58 -11.00 7.40
N THR A 178 -6.11 -10.58 6.22
CA THR A 178 -6.89 -10.71 4.99
C THR A 178 -5.99 -10.95 3.78
N THR A 179 -6.58 -11.26 2.63
CA THR A 179 -5.85 -11.28 1.37
C THR A 179 -5.97 -9.94 0.66
N LEU A 180 -4.94 -9.56 -0.11
CA LEU A 180 -4.97 -8.33 -0.90
C LEU A 180 -6.16 -8.33 -1.89
N GLU A 181 -6.50 -9.50 -2.44
CA GLU A 181 -7.65 -9.66 -3.32
C GLU A 181 -8.97 -9.30 -2.62
N ARG A 182 -9.20 -9.83 -1.41
CA ARG A 182 -10.40 -9.50 -0.60
C ARG A 182 -10.43 -8.03 -0.24
N ALA A 183 -9.32 -7.47 0.22
CA ALA A 183 -9.21 -6.07 0.61
C ALA A 183 -9.42 -5.09 -0.55
N ILE A 184 -9.02 -5.43 -1.76
CA ILE A 184 -9.31 -4.61 -2.94
C ILE A 184 -10.77 -4.74 -3.38
N ALA A 185 -11.34 -5.94 -3.28
CA ALA A 185 -12.71 -6.20 -3.71
C ALA A 185 -13.75 -5.55 -2.79
N ASP A 186 -13.55 -5.61 -1.47
CA ASP A 186 -14.46 -5.05 -0.48
C ASP A 186 -13.70 -4.54 0.77
N PRO A 187 -13.07 -3.35 0.71
CA PRO A 187 -12.23 -2.83 1.81
C PRO A 187 -12.96 -2.67 3.15
N ARG A 188 -14.29 -2.49 3.13
CA ARG A 188 -15.13 -2.27 4.31
C ARG A 188 -15.97 -3.50 4.69
N GLY A 189 -15.81 -4.61 3.96
CA GLY A 189 -16.52 -5.85 4.22
C GLY A 189 -16.01 -6.60 5.45
N GLU A 190 -16.71 -7.67 5.82
CA GLU A 190 -16.29 -8.61 6.87
C GLU A 190 -15.18 -9.55 6.37
N ILE A 191 -14.06 -8.97 5.94
CA ILE A 191 -12.96 -9.67 5.28
C ILE A 191 -11.77 -9.92 6.19
N TRP A 192 -11.78 -9.39 7.41
CA TRP A 192 -10.68 -9.45 8.35
C TRP A 192 -10.85 -10.61 9.31
N GLN A 193 -9.99 -11.61 9.20
CA GLN A 193 -10.00 -12.82 10.02
C GLN A 193 -9.08 -12.63 11.22
N ASP A 194 -9.52 -12.97 12.44
CA ASP A 194 -8.65 -13.08 13.62
C ASP A 194 -7.94 -14.44 13.71
N CYS A 195 -7.17 -14.68 14.77
CA CYS A 195 -6.50 -15.97 14.97
C CYS A 195 -7.44 -17.15 15.27
N ASP A 196 -8.67 -16.88 15.71
CA ASP A 196 -9.70 -17.89 15.99
C ASP A 196 -10.59 -18.17 14.76
N GLY A 197 -10.38 -17.42 13.68
CA GLY A 197 -11.14 -17.55 12.44
C GLY A 197 -12.43 -16.75 12.38
N ARG A 198 -12.68 -15.86 13.35
CA ARG A 198 -13.82 -14.94 13.30
C ARG A 198 -13.52 -13.80 12.34
N THR A 199 -14.55 -13.32 11.67
CA THR A 199 -14.46 -12.23 10.70
C THR A 199 -14.96 -10.92 11.28
N ALA A 200 -14.40 -9.81 10.81
CA ALA A 200 -14.78 -8.44 11.16
C ALA A 200 -14.60 -7.50 9.97
N SER A 201 -15.25 -6.33 10.05
CA SER A 201 -14.99 -5.16 9.20
C SER A 201 -14.18 -4.11 9.97
N ILE A 202 -13.56 -3.18 9.23
CA ILE A 202 -12.84 -2.01 9.78
C ILE A 202 -13.26 -0.71 9.11
#